data_AF-A0A662R3L6-F1
#
_entry.id   AF-A0A662R3L6-F1
#
_cell.length_a   1.000
_cell.length_b   1.000
_cell.length_c   1.000
_cell.angle_alpha   90.00
_cell.angle_beta   90.00
_cell.angle_gamma   90.00
#
_symmetry.space_group_name_H-M   'P 1'
#
loop_
_entity.id
_entity.type
_entity.pdbx_description
1 polymer ?
#
loop_
_entity_poly.entity_id
_entity_poly.type
_entity_poly.pdbx_seq_one_letter_code
_entity_poly.pdbx_strand_id
1 'polypeptide(L)' 'GDGRVNILDATIVGLEWGKTTDCSGAYCWEGNDRGSQADLNNDCKVNILDGVIIGSCWGHTAW' A
#
# COMPACT_ATOMS: atom_id res chain seq x y z
N GLY A 1 -3.76 -6.59 -6.36
CA GLY A 1 -3.11 -6.03 -7.56
C GLY A 1 -3.53 -6.82 -8.79
N ASP A 2 -3.14 -6.32 -9.97
CA ASP A 2 -3.41 -6.94 -11.28
C ASP A 2 -2.31 -7.91 -11.73
N GLY A 3 -1.35 -8.21 -10.86
CA GLY A 3 -0.20 -9.07 -11.13
C GLY A 3 1.00 -8.36 -11.76
N ARG A 4 0.95 -7.03 -11.96
CA ARG A 4 2.07 -6.28 -12.51
C ARG A 4 2.25 -4.95 -11.81
N VAL A 5 3.44 -4.71 -11.26
CA VAL A 5 3.74 -3.45 -10.57
C VAL A 5 3.74 -2.30 -11.57
N ASN A 6 2.72 -1.45 -11.50
CA ASN A 6 2.51 -0.37 -12.44
C ASN A 6 1.76 0.82 -11.81
N ILE A 7 1.25 1.72 -12.65
CA ILE A 7 0.57 2.94 -12.20
C ILE A 7 -0.70 2.65 -11.41
N LEU A 8 -1.34 1.48 -11.59
CA LEU A 8 -2.52 1.09 -10.83
C LEU A 8 -2.18 0.89 -9.34
N ASP A 9 -1.05 0.27 -9.02
CA ASP A 9 -0.60 0.13 -7.63
C ASP A 9 -0.24 1.49 -7.04
N ALA A 10 0.48 2.33 -7.81
CA ALA A 10 0.82 3.68 -7.38
C ALA A 10 -0.43 4.54 -7.14
N THR A 11 -1.49 4.32 -7.93
CA THR A 11 -2.78 4.99 -7.76
C THR A 11 -3.46 4.58 -6.47
N ILE A 12 -3.36 3.31 -6.06
CA ILE A 12 -3.91 2.85 -4.77
C ILE A 12 -3.21 3.57 -3.61
N VAL A 13 -1.88 3.64 -3.61
CA VAL A 13 -1.11 4.40 -2.60
C VAL A 13 -1.48 5.89 -2.62
N GLY A 14 -1.59 6.49 -3.81
CA GLY A 14 -1.97 7.89 -3.96
C GLY A 14 -3.38 8.22 -3.43
N LEU A 15 -4.35 7.32 -3.62
CA LEU A 15 -5.73 7.49 -3.14
C LEU A 15 -5.85 7.40 -1.61
N GLU A 16 -4.90 6.73 -0.95
CA GLU A 16 -4.86 6.59 0.51
C GLU A 16 -3.77 7.45 1.16
N TRP A 17 -3.10 8.32 0.39
CA TRP A 17 -1.93 9.08 0.84
C TRP A 17 -2.18 9.86 2.14
N GLY A 18 -1.28 9.68 3.11
CA GLY A 18 -1.32 10.35 4.41
C GLY A 18 -2.32 9.76 5.40
N LYS A 19 -3.06 8.71 5.05
CA LYS A 19 -3.92 8.01 6.00
C LYS A 19 -3.10 7.15 6.94
N THR A 20 -3.60 7.02 8.16
CA THR A 20 -3.02 6.19 9.21
C THR A 20 -4.11 5.35 9.85
N THR A 21 -3.75 4.17 10.34
CA THR A 21 -4.61 3.35 11.20
C THR A 21 -3.93 3.09 12.55
N ASP A 22 -4.72 2.76 13.56
CA ASP A 22 -4.18 2.14 14.77
C ASP A 22 -3.93 0.65 14.52
N CYS A 23 -2.76 0.17 14.93
CA CYS A 23 -2.37 -1.25 14.89
C CYS A 23 -2.02 -1.79 16.28
N SER A 24 -2.64 -1.22 17.32
CA SER A 24 -2.64 -1.77 18.67
C SER A 24 -3.33 -3.15 18.76
N GLY A 25 -4.14 -3.53 17.76
CA GLY A 25 -4.80 -4.84 17.64
C GLY A 25 -4.08 -5.85 16.75
N ALA A 26 -4.71 -7.01 16.53
CA ALA A 26 -4.14 -8.09 15.71
C ALA A 26 -4.13 -7.79 14.20
N TYR A 27 -4.95 -6.83 13.74
CA TYR A 27 -5.12 -6.50 12.33
C TYR A 27 -5.06 -4.98 12.14
N CYS A 28 -4.15 -4.53 11.27
CA CYS A 28 -4.17 -3.19 10.72
C CYS A 28 -5.27 -3.09 9.67
N TRP A 29 -5.89 -1.90 9.52
CA TRP A 29 -6.82 -1.62 8.43
C TRP A 29 -8.07 -2.52 8.39
N GLU A 30 -8.53 -3.03 9.54
CA GLU A 30 -9.76 -3.83 9.60
C GLU A 30 -10.95 -3.06 9.02
N GLY A 31 -11.60 -3.63 8.01
CA GLY A 31 -12.70 -2.99 7.28
C GLY A 31 -12.27 -1.92 6.26
N ASN A 32 -10.96 -1.69 6.05
CA ASN A 32 -10.41 -0.81 5.03
C ASN A 32 -9.43 -1.56 4.11
N ASP A 33 -9.96 -2.39 3.23
CA ASP A 33 -9.18 -3.18 2.27
C ASP A 33 -8.26 -2.33 1.40
N ARG A 34 -8.67 -1.11 1.02
CA ARG A 34 -7.85 -0.23 0.18
C ARG A 34 -6.67 0.35 0.97
N GLY A 35 -6.86 0.68 2.24
CA GLY A 35 -5.77 1.08 3.14
C GLY A 35 -4.76 -0.04 3.32
N SER A 36 -5.23 -1.28 3.54
CA SER A 36 -4.36 -2.46 3.62
C SER A 36 -3.58 -2.72 2.31
N GLN A 37 -4.15 -2.39 1.16
CA GLN A 37 -3.46 -2.51 -0.14
C GLN A 37 -2.46 -1.37 -0.39
N ALA A 38 -2.64 -0.22 0.26
CA ALA A 38 -1.78 0.96 0.11
C ALA A 38 -0.60 0.98 1.08
N ASP A 39 -0.74 0.37 2.26
CA ASP A 39 0.30 0.25 3.29
C ASP A 39 1.12 -1.03 3.05
N LEU A 40 2.12 -0.93 2.18
CA LEU A 40 2.89 -2.07 1.67
C LEU A 40 3.94 -2.57 2.64
N ASN A 41 4.48 -1.69 3.48
CA ASN A 41 5.41 -2.08 4.54
C ASN A 41 4.69 -2.41 5.87
N ASN A 42 3.36 -2.28 5.89
CA ASN A 42 2.48 -2.55 7.01
C ASN A 42 2.90 -1.77 8.28
N ASP A 43 3.30 -0.50 8.10
CA ASP A 43 3.75 0.42 9.16
C ASP A 43 2.65 1.33 9.70
N CYS A 44 1.40 1.04 9.31
CA CYS A 44 0.18 1.74 9.69
C CYS A 44 0.04 3.15 9.09
N LYS A 45 0.89 3.53 8.14
CA LYS A 45 0.93 4.88 7.57
C LYS A 45 1.18 4.83 6.07
N VAL A 46 0.18 5.20 5.27
CA VAL A 46 0.38 5.31 3.83
C VAL A 46 1.20 6.55 3.51
N ASN A 47 2.45 6.36 3.11
CA ASN A 47 3.40 7.43 2.88
C ASN A 47 4.40 7.12 1.75
N ILE A 48 5.49 7.89 1.69
CA ILE A 48 6.50 7.75 0.64
C ILE A 48 7.19 6.39 0.64
N LEU A 49 7.29 5.71 1.79
CA LEU A 49 7.91 4.38 1.88
C LEU A 49 7.12 3.34 1.07
N ASP A 50 5.80 3.41 1.07
CA ASP A 50 4.95 2.55 0.23
C ASP A 50 5.16 2.85 -1.26
N GLY A 51 5.21 4.14 -1.60
CA GLY A 51 5.51 4.58 -2.97
C GLY A 51 6.90 4.12 -3.46
N VAL A 52 7.90 4.11 -2.58
CA VAL A 52 9.27 3.64 -2.87
C VAL A 52 9.30 2.14 -3.12
N ILE A 53 8.49 1.33 -2.43
CA ILE A 53 8.38 -0.11 -2.71
C ILE A 53 7.88 -0.33 -4.15
N ILE A 54 6.85 0.41 -4.56
CA ILE A 54 6.33 0.34 -5.93
C ILE A 54 7.40 0.76 -6.94
N GLY A 55 8.06 1.89 -6.71
CA GLY A 55 9.12 2.39 -7.59
C GLY A 55 10.30 1.42 -7.72
N SER A 56 10.68 0.76 -6.62
CA SER A 56 11.78 -0.22 -6.59
C SER A 56 11.45 -1.50 -7.36
N CYS A 57 10.18 -1.84 -7.47
CA CYS A 57 9.68 -3.03 -8.16
C CYS A 57 9.00 -2.70 -9.51
N TRP A 58 9.18 -1.49 -10.05
CA TRP A 58 8.41 -1.04 -11.21
C TRP A 58 8.55 -1.99 -12.42
N GLY A 59 7.40 -2.39 -12.99
CA GLY A 59 7.33 -3.30 -14.12
C GLY A 59 7.50 -4.78 -13.79
N HIS A 60 7.79 -5.14 -12.53
CA HIS A 60 7.92 -6.51 -12.07
C HIS A 60 6.56 -7.24 -12.08
N THR A 61 6.58 -8.55 -12.31
CA THR A 61 5.40 -9.41 -12.15
C THR A 61 5.24 -9.76 -10.67
N ALA A 62 4.13 -9.36 -10.06
CA ALA A 62 3.79 -9.74 -8.70
C ALA A 62 2.95 -11.03 -8.73
N TRP A 63 3.46 -12.08 -8.08
CA TRP A 63 2.81 -13.39 -7.97
C TRP A 63 2.06 -13.53 -6.65
#